data_AF-A0A933KRV1-F1
#
_entry.id   AF-A0A933KRV1-F1
#
_cell.length_a   1.000
_cell.length_b   1.000
_cell.length_c   1.000
_cell.angle_alpha   90.00
_cell.angle_beta   90.00
_cell.angle_gamma   90.00
#
_symmetry.space_group_name_H-M   'P 1'
#
loop_
_entity.id
_entity.type
_entity.pdbx_description
1 polymer ?
#
loop_
_entity_poly.entity_id
_entity_poly.type
_entity_poly.pdbx_seq_one_letter_code
_entity_poly.pdbx_strand_id
1 'polypeptide(L)'
;MSEVQTAADVRAQRDAAPRAATDVTVIVRAILATMRVTFLNLFRKPVTVHYPDKERAYPDRYRGLLALVYEKDTGEEACIGCRLCEFVCPPAVI
;
A
#
# COMPACT_ATOMS: atom_id res chain seq x y z
N MET A 1 -13.46 10.52 -20.66
CA MET A 1 -12.76 10.78 -19.38
C MET A 1 -13.74 11.29 -18.31
N SER A 2 -15.06 11.37 -18.53
CA SER A 2 -16.06 10.30 -18.30
C SER A 2 -15.72 9.30 -17.19
N GLU A 3 -16.54 9.35 -16.13
CA GLU A 3 -16.77 8.31 -15.12
C GLU A 3 -15.76 8.19 -13.97
N VAL A 4 -15.45 9.31 -13.32
CA VAL A 4 -15.18 9.27 -11.87
C VAL A 4 -16.53 9.25 -11.17
N GLN A 5 -16.94 8.07 -10.72
CA GLN A 5 -18.16 7.84 -9.94
C GLN A 5 -18.21 8.84 -8.78
N THR A 6 -19.26 9.66 -8.75
CA THR A 6 -19.46 10.67 -7.70
C THR A 6 -19.66 9.96 -6.36
N ALA A 7 -19.22 10.56 -5.25
CA ALA A 7 -19.38 9.97 -3.91
C ALA A 7 -20.85 9.66 -3.55
N ALA A 8 -21.80 10.30 -4.24
CA ALA A 8 -23.24 10.00 -4.19
C ALA A 8 -23.59 8.66 -4.86
N ASP A 9 -22.96 8.31 -5.99
CA ASP A 9 -23.18 7.06 -6.73
C ASP A 9 -22.63 5.86 -5.96
N VAL A 10 -21.48 6.02 -5.29
CA VAL A 10 -20.89 4.98 -4.42
C VAL A 10 -21.77 4.72 -3.18
N ARG A 11 -22.44 5.74 -2.65
CA ARG A 11 -23.41 5.60 -1.55
C ARG A 11 -24.71 4.95 -2.04
N ALA A 12 -25.21 5.34 -3.21
CA ALA A 12 -26.39 4.72 -3.84
C ALA A 12 -26.16 3.23 -4.17
N GLN A 13 -24.96 2.84 -4.62
CA GLN A 13 -24.59 1.44 -4.80
C GLN A 13 -24.51 0.64 -3.49
N ARG A 14 -24.17 1.27 -2.35
CA ARG A 14 -24.21 0.64 -1.01
C ARG A 14 -25.63 0.44 -0.48
N ASP A 15 -26.58 1.25 -0.96
CA ASP A 15 -27.98 1.25 -0.49
C ASP A 15 -28.94 0.51 -1.44
N ALA A 16 -28.55 0.29 -2.71
CA ALA A 16 -29.29 -0.53 -3.68
C ALA A 16 -29.04 -2.04 -3.54
N ALA A 17 -28.02 -2.45 -2.79
CA ALA A 17 -27.87 -3.85 -2.39
C ALA A 17 -29.05 -4.19 -1.45
N PRO A 18 -29.90 -5.18 -1.78
CA PRO A 18 -31.08 -5.48 -0.98
C PRO A 18 -30.62 -5.88 0.43
N ARG A 19 -30.76 -4.95 1.39
CA ARG A 19 -30.69 -5.22 2.83
C ARG A 19 -31.98 -5.89 3.30
N ALA A 20 -32.50 -6.82 2.50
CA ALA A 20 -33.75 -7.51 2.73
C ALA A 20 -33.46 -9.01 2.80
N ALA A 21 -33.35 -9.48 4.04
CA ALA A 21 -33.63 -10.85 4.48
C ALA A 21 -32.79 -11.97 3.83
N THR A 22 -31.69 -12.40 4.44
CA THR A 22 -31.67 -13.53 5.40
C THR A 22 -32.24 -14.85 4.89
N ASP A 23 -32.09 -15.15 3.60
CA ASP A 23 -32.13 -16.54 3.16
C ASP A 23 -30.91 -17.29 3.73
N VAL A 24 -31.14 -18.14 4.73
CA VAL A 24 -30.11 -18.98 5.36
C VAL A 24 -29.31 -19.74 4.30
N THR A 25 -29.96 -20.13 3.21
CA THR A 25 -29.35 -20.80 2.05
C THR A 25 -28.30 -19.94 1.33
N VAL A 26 -28.52 -18.64 1.19
CA VAL A 26 -27.54 -17.70 0.60
C VAL A 26 -26.35 -17.52 1.54
N ILE A 27 -26.61 -17.36 2.84
CA ILE A 27 -25.56 -17.20 3.86
C ILE A 27 -24.70 -18.47 3.93
N VAL A 28 -25.32 -19.65 4.01
CA VAL A 28 -24.61 -20.93 4.06
C VAL A 28 -23.78 -21.15 2.79
N ARG A 29 -24.30 -20.82 1.60
CA ARG A 29 -23.53 -20.89 0.35
C ARG A 29 -22.34 -19.94 0.36
N ALA A 30 -22.50 -18.71 0.85
CA ALA A 30 -21.41 -17.75 0.96
C ALA A 30 -20.33 -18.21 1.95
N ILE A 31 -20.72 -18.74 3.12
CA ILE A 31 -19.81 -19.28 4.13
C ILE A 31 -19.05 -20.50 3.58
N LEU A 32 -19.74 -21.41 2.88
CA LEU A 32 -19.09 -22.57 2.28
C LEU A 32 -18.11 -22.16 1.17
N ALA A 33 -18.46 -21.15 0.38
CA ALA A 33 -17.57 -20.61 -0.65
C ALA A 33 -16.30 -19.99 -0.04
N THR A 34 -16.41 -19.19 1.02
CA THR A 34 -15.25 -18.58 1.70
C THR A 34 -14.43 -19.62 2.44
N MET A 35 -15.05 -20.57 3.14
CA MET A 35 -14.35 -21.71 3.77
C MET A 35 -13.54 -22.52 2.76
N ARG A 36 -14.09 -22.77 1.57
CA ARG A 36 -13.35 -23.44 0.50
C ARG A 36 -12.10 -22.66 0.09
N VAL A 37 -12.20 -21.35 -0.09
CA VAL A 37 -11.04 -20.50 -0.46
C VAL A 37 -10.00 -20.47 0.67
N THR A 38 -10.42 -20.34 1.93
CA THR A 38 -9.54 -20.38 3.10
C THR A 38 -8.83 -21.73 3.20
N PHE A 39 -9.55 -22.84 3.01
CA PHE A 39 -8.97 -24.17 3.04
C PHE A 39 -7.95 -24.37 1.92
N LEU A 40 -8.23 -23.87 0.71
CA LEU A 40 -7.26 -23.89 -0.40
C LEU A 40 -6.00 -23.06 -0.10
N ASN A 41 -6.14 -21.90 0.56
CA ASN A 41 -5.01 -21.07 0.93
C ASN A 41 -4.20 -21.62 2.12
N LEU A 42 -4.81 -22.41 3.00
CA LEU A 42 -4.12 -23.04 4.13
C LEU A 42 -3.00 -23.99 3.68
N PHE A 43 -3.21 -24.69 2.56
CA PHE A 43 -2.19 -25.60 1.99
C PHE A 43 -1.26 -24.92 0.98
N ARG A 44 -1.41 -23.61 0.73
CA ARG A 44 -0.46 -22.88 -0.12
C ARG A 44 0.83 -22.61 0.63
N LYS A 45 1.95 -22.63 -0.11
CA LYS A 45 3.26 -22.27 0.45
C LYS A 45 3.25 -20.81 0.91
N PRO A 46 3.88 -20.49 2.07
CA PRO A 46 3.96 -19.13 2.55
C PRO A 46 4.79 -18.27 1.58
N VAL A 47 4.27 -17.08 1.27
CA VAL A 47 4.95 -16.07 0.43
C VAL A 47 5.83 -15.12 1.25
N THR A 48 5.88 -15.30 2.57
CA THR A 48 6.61 -14.44 3.51
C THR A 48 8.11 -14.69 3.43
N VAL A 49 8.88 -13.61 3.48
CA VAL A 49 10.35 -13.65 3.64
C VAL A 49 10.69 -13.48 5.12
N HIS A 50 11.52 -14.37 5.68
CA HIS A 50 11.97 -14.29 7.06
C HIS A 50 13.05 -13.21 7.20
N TYR A 51 12.71 -12.11 7.87
CA TYR A 51 13.66 -11.08 8.29
C TYR A 51 14.19 -11.42 9.69
N PRO A 52 15.48 -11.25 10.01
CA PRO A 52 16.56 -10.64 9.22
C PRO A 52 17.33 -11.60 8.29
N ASP A 53 17.05 -12.90 8.34
CA ASP A 53 17.85 -13.93 7.63
C ASP A 53 17.85 -13.77 6.10
N LYS A 54 16.77 -13.22 5.54
CA LYS A 54 16.64 -12.93 4.10
C LYS A 54 16.23 -11.49 3.89
N GLU A 55 17.11 -10.73 3.26
CA GLU A 55 16.82 -9.36 2.82
C GLU A 55 15.92 -9.35 1.59
N ARG A 56 15.13 -8.28 1.48
CA ARG A 56 14.24 -8.05 0.33
C ARG A 56 15.05 -7.35 -0.76
N ALA A 57 14.84 -7.70 -2.01
CA ALA A 57 15.42 -6.95 -3.12
C ALA A 57 14.77 -5.56 -3.22
N TYR A 58 15.55 -4.50 -3.03
CA TYR A 58 15.09 -3.13 -3.22
C TYR A 58 15.30 -2.71 -4.69
N PRO A 59 14.37 -1.95 -5.30
CA PRO A 59 14.58 -1.38 -6.62
C PRO A 59 15.64 -0.28 -6.59
N ASP A 60 16.31 -0.02 -7.72
CA ASP A 60 17.37 0.99 -7.85
C ASP A 60 16.95 2.41 -7.39
N ARG A 61 15.65 2.73 -7.49
CA ARG A 61 15.07 4.03 -7.10
C ARG A 61 14.39 4.00 -5.74
N TYR A 62 14.76 3.07 -4.87
CA TYR A 62 14.25 3.03 -3.51
C TYR A 62 14.62 4.30 -2.74
N ARG A 63 13.61 4.93 -2.11
CA ARG A 63 13.80 6.12 -1.27
C ARG A 63 14.02 5.66 0.17
N GLY A 64 15.29 5.52 0.55
CA GLY A 64 15.71 5.15 1.89
C GLY A 64 15.94 6.34 2.81
N LEU A 65 16.94 6.22 3.67
CA LEU A 65 17.36 7.28 4.58
C LEU A 65 17.91 8.48 3.80
N LEU A 66 17.53 9.70 4.21
CA LEU A 66 18.10 10.92 3.67
C LEU A 66 19.51 11.10 4.26
N ALA A 67 20.51 11.25 3.40
CA ALA A 67 21.89 11.52 3.79
C ALA A 67 22.45 12.67 2.94
N LEU A 68 23.37 13.45 3.50
CA LEU A 68 24.08 14.46 2.73
C LEU A 68 25.02 13.77 1.75
N VAL A 69 25.00 14.24 0.51
CA VAL A 69 25.94 13.79 -0.52
C VAL A 69 27.25 14.54 -0.34
N TYR A 70 28.36 13.82 -0.44
CA TYR A 70 29.70 14.37 -0.45
C TYR A 70 30.25 14.32 -1.86
N GLU A 71 31.05 15.32 -2.23
CA GLU A 71 31.77 15.34 -3.49
C GLU A 71 32.81 14.21 -3.49
N LYS A 72 32.91 13.47 -4.60
CA LYS A 72 33.70 12.22 -4.62
C LYS A 72 35.21 12.46 -4.53
N ASP A 73 35.68 13.58 -5.09
CA ASP A 73 37.11 13.87 -5.23
C ASP A 73 37.64 14.71 -4.06
N THR A 74 36.90 15.73 -3.61
CA THR A 74 37.31 16.63 -2.52
C THR A 74 36.84 16.14 -1.16
N GLY A 75 35.78 15.33 -1.10
CA GLY A 75 35.17 14.88 0.16
C GLY A 75 34.42 15.98 0.92
N GLU A 76 34.21 17.14 0.30
CA GLU A 76 33.44 18.25 0.88
C GLU A 76 31.94 17.96 0.79
N GLU A 77 31.16 18.51 1.72
CA GLU A 77 29.70 18.44 1.66
C GLU A 77 29.14 19.17 0.44
N ALA A 78 28.18 18.56 -0.27
CA ALA A 78 27.51 19.22 -1.39
C ALA A 78 26.49 20.29 -0.93
N CYS A 79 26.18 20.36 0.37
CA CYS A 79 25.18 21.27 0.92
C CYS A 79 25.78 22.66 1.17
N ILE A 80 25.27 23.67 0.45
CA ILE A 80 25.67 25.08 0.64
C ILE A 80 24.75 25.86 1.59
N GLY A 81 23.79 25.19 2.25
CA GLY A 81 22.85 25.84 3.16
C GLY A 81 21.83 26.77 2.50
N CYS A 82 21.48 26.56 1.22
CA CYS A 82 20.56 27.43 0.47
C CYS A 82 19.09 27.40 0.94
N ARG A 83 18.73 26.50 1.88
CA ARG A 83 17.36 26.30 2.41
C ARG A 83 16.29 25.94 1.38
N LEU A 84 16.67 25.56 0.17
CA LEU A 84 15.71 25.12 -0.85
C LEU A 84 15.00 23.82 -0.43
N CYS A 85 15.73 22.92 0.23
CA CYS A 85 15.19 21.66 0.75
C CYS A 85 14.09 21.91 1.79
N GLU A 86 14.27 22.88 2.68
CA GLU A 86 13.27 23.31 3.68
C GLU A 86 12.03 23.86 2.98
N PHE A 87 12.22 24.78 2.02
CA PHE A 87 11.11 25.43 1.30
C PHE A 87 10.26 24.46 0.48
N VAL A 88 10.86 23.46 -0.17
CA VAL A 88 10.14 22.52 -1.05
C VAL A 88 9.50 21.34 -0.30
N CYS A 89 9.89 21.09 0.94
CA CYS A 89 9.50 19.90 1.70
C CYS A 89 7.99 19.95 2.02
N PRO A 90 7.15 19.06 1.43
CA PRO A 90 5.70 19.09 1.68
C PRO A 90 5.32 18.91 3.17
N PRO A 91 6.00 18.06 3.96
CA PRO A 91 5.73 17.92 5.39
C PRO A 91 6.52 18.89 6.28
N ALA A 92 7.38 19.76 5.73
CA ALA A 92 8.21 20.71 6.49
C ALA A 92 9.05 20.07 7.64
N VAL A 93 9.88 19.07 7.32
CA VAL A 93 10.67 18.28 8.29
C VAL A 93 12.20 18.43 8.18
N ILE A 94 12.67 19.37 7.37
CA ILE A 94 14.09 19.61 7.09
C ILE A 94 14.56 20.82 7.89
#